data_AF-D6K3E7-F1
#
_entry.id   AF-D6K3E7-F1
#
_cell.length_a   1.000
_cell.length_b   1.000
_cell.length_c   1.000
_cell.angle_alpha   90.00
_cell.angle_beta   90.00
_cell.angle_gamma   90.00
#
_symmetry.space_group_name_H-M   'P 1'
#
loop_
_entity.id
_entity.type
_entity.pdbx_description
1 polymer ?
#
loop_
_entity_poly.entity_id
_entity_poly.type
_entity_poly.pdbx_seq_one_letter_code
_entity_poly.pdbx_strand_id
1 'polypeptide(L)'
;MAVAAAAALAAAPGGPPSPQALFDGVIALVPARSAVGAGLRRARDMLDFGDAGTVAAVLGCGRRTTAHDTVPFALWSAARRLGDYEEAFWTTAQAGGDVDTTCAIVGGVLASGKAGTPPAEWARRTEALPEWVPTAV
;
A
#
# COMPACT_ATOMS: atom_id res chain seq x y z
N MET A 1 10.90 -6.18 2.41
CA MET A 1 10.97 -6.49 0.96
C MET A 1 9.65 -6.27 0.25
N ALA A 2 8.53 -6.86 0.66
CA ALA A 2 7.24 -6.75 -0.07
C ALA A 2 6.81 -5.31 -0.42
N VAL A 3 6.82 -4.39 0.55
CA VAL A 3 6.46 -2.97 0.32
C VAL A 3 7.41 -2.30 -0.68
N ALA A 4 8.73 -2.50 -0.52
CA ALA A 4 9.72 -1.96 -1.43
C ALA A 4 9.58 -2.53 -2.86
N ALA A 5 9.26 -3.82 -2.99
CA ALA A 5 8.98 -4.44 -4.28
C ALA A 5 7.73 -3.82 -4.93
N ALA A 6 6.65 -3.59 -4.16
CA ALA A 6 5.45 -2.95 -4.67
C ALA A 6 5.72 -1.51 -5.14
N ALA A 7 6.44 -0.72 -4.36
CA ALA A 7 6.83 0.64 -4.73
C ALA A 7 7.72 0.67 -5.99
N ALA A 8 8.71 -0.23 -6.09
CA ALA A 8 9.58 -0.32 -7.27
C ALA A 8 8.81 -0.72 -8.53
N LEU A 9 7.85 -1.66 -8.42
CA LEU A 9 6.98 -2.06 -9.52
C LEU A 9 6.03 -0.91 -9.93
N ALA A 10 5.48 -0.17 -8.96
CA ALA A 10 4.67 1.01 -9.21
C ALA A 10 5.45 2.12 -9.93
N ALA A 11 6.72 2.31 -9.57
CA ALA A 11 7.63 3.31 -10.16
C ALA A 11 8.20 2.95 -11.53
N ALA A 12 8.03 1.71 -11.99
CA ALA A 12 8.50 1.33 -13.31
C ALA A 12 7.89 2.27 -14.38
N PRO A 13 8.61 2.62 -15.48
CA PRO A 13 8.10 3.57 -16.49
C PRO A 13 6.72 3.20 -17.07
N GLY A 14 6.42 1.90 -17.17
CA GLY A 14 5.10 1.39 -17.57
C GLY A 14 4.07 1.34 -16.44
N GLY A 15 4.52 1.29 -15.18
CA GLY A 15 3.75 0.86 -14.02
C GLY A 15 3.25 -0.59 -14.16
N PRO A 16 2.61 -1.16 -13.12
CA PRO A 16 1.86 -2.39 -13.28
C PRO A 16 0.63 -2.14 -14.17
N PRO A 17 0.34 -3.00 -15.16
CA PRO A 17 -0.82 -2.83 -16.04
C PRO A 17 -2.16 -3.12 -15.33
N SER A 18 -2.12 -3.77 -14.17
CA SER A 18 -3.30 -4.11 -13.37
C SER A 18 -2.94 -4.36 -11.90
N PRO A 19 -3.92 -4.31 -10.98
CA PRO A 19 -3.75 -4.69 -9.59
C PRO A 19 -3.17 -6.12 -9.44
N GLN A 20 -3.66 -7.05 -10.26
CA GLN A 20 -3.22 -8.44 -10.29
C GLN A 20 -1.74 -8.55 -10.69
N ALA A 21 -1.32 -7.80 -11.71
CA ALA A 21 0.07 -7.80 -12.17
C ALA A 21 1.03 -7.25 -11.11
N LEU A 22 0.60 -6.24 -10.33
CA LEU A 22 1.38 -5.77 -9.18
C LEU A 22 1.59 -6.91 -8.16
N PHE A 23 0.52 -7.60 -7.76
CA PHE A 23 0.61 -8.70 -6.82
C PHE A 23 1.46 -9.86 -7.32
N ASP A 24 1.31 -10.26 -8.58
CA ASP A 24 2.11 -11.33 -9.19
C ASP A 24 3.61 -11.00 -9.13
N GLY A 25 3.97 -9.74 -9.43
CA GLY A 25 5.35 -9.26 -9.33
C GLY A 25 5.88 -9.26 -7.88
N VAL A 26 5.09 -8.76 -6.91
CA VAL A 26 5.50 -8.74 -5.49
C VAL A 26 5.64 -10.16 -4.94
N ILE A 27 4.69 -11.05 -5.23
CA ILE A 27 4.69 -12.44 -4.76
C ILE A 27 5.92 -13.19 -5.27
N ALA A 28 6.33 -12.95 -6.52
CA ALA A 28 7.53 -13.55 -7.10
C ALA A 28 8.83 -13.17 -6.36
N LEU A 29 8.86 -12.02 -5.67
CA LEU A 29 10.03 -11.48 -4.97
C LEU A 29 10.02 -11.74 -3.45
N VAL A 30 8.94 -12.33 -2.92
CA VAL A 30 8.79 -12.60 -1.48
C VAL A 30 8.95 -14.10 -1.22
N PRO A 31 9.71 -14.52 -0.18
CA PRO A 31 9.90 -15.94 0.12
C PRO A 31 8.56 -16.69 0.24
N ALA A 32 8.40 -17.75 -0.55
CA ALA A 32 7.12 -18.45 -0.72
C ALA A 32 6.53 -19.00 0.59
N ARG A 33 7.40 -19.44 1.51
CA ARG A 33 7.05 -20.01 2.83
C ARG A 33 6.93 -18.97 3.96
N SER A 34 6.93 -17.68 3.65
CA SER A 34 6.75 -16.62 4.66
C SER A 34 5.26 -16.34 4.94
N ALA A 35 4.95 -15.90 6.16
CA ALA A 35 3.59 -15.48 6.54
C ALA A 35 3.11 -14.29 5.69
N VAL A 36 3.99 -13.34 5.36
CA VAL A 36 3.69 -12.24 4.44
C VAL A 36 3.35 -12.77 3.05
N GLY A 37 4.15 -13.71 2.51
CA GLY A 37 3.88 -14.32 1.20
C GLY A 37 2.52 -15.04 1.14
N ALA A 38 2.12 -15.73 2.22
CA ALA A 38 0.79 -16.33 2.33
C ALA A 38 -0.32 -15.27 2.36
N GLY A 39 -0.14 -14.20 3.14
CA GLY A 39 -1.08 -13.08 3.18
C GLY A 39 -1.21 -12.37 1.82
N LEU A 40 -0.12 -12.18 1.08
CA LEU A 40 -0.14 -11.56 -0.25
C LEU A 40 -0.92 -12.38 -1.29
N ARG A 41 -0.80 -13.71 -1.27
CA ARG A 41 -1.62 -14.58 -2.14
C ARG A 41 -3.09 -14.44 -1.80
N ARG A 42 -3.44 -14.45 -0.50
CA ARG A 42 -4.81 -14.22 -0.06
C ARG A 42 -5.34 -12.84 -0.46
N ALA A 43 -4.52 -11.81 -0.32
CA ALA A 43 -4.85 -10.44 -0.71
C ALA A 43 -5.14 -10.32 -2.21
N ARG A 44 -4.32 -10.98 -3.04
CA ARG A 44 -4.52 -11.08 -4.49
C ARG A 44 -5.86 -11.73 -4.83
N ASP A 45 -6.21 -12.82 -4.17
CA ASP A 45 -7.50 -13.52 -4.38
C ASP A 45 -8.70 -12.70 -3.90
N MET A 46 -8.47 -11.64 -3.12
CA MET A 46 -9.50 -10.73 -2.63
C MET A 46 -9.63 -9.43 -3.45
N LEU A 47 -8.94 -9.31 -4.59
CA LEU A 47 -8.99 -8.10 -5.42
C LEU A 47 -10.40 -7.78 -5.95
N ASP A 48 -11.30 -8.75 -6.04
CA ASP A 48 -12.68 -8.53 -6.49
C ASP A 48 -13.63 -8.03 -5.38
N PHE A 49 -13.20 -8.08 -4.11
CA PHE A 49 -13.99 -7.56 -2.99
C PHE A 49 -13.86 -6.04 -2.93
N GLY A 50 -14.96 -5.33 -2.73
CA GLY A 50 -14.97 -3.86 -2.65
C GLY A 50 -14.91 -3.29 -1.24
N ASP A 51 -15.32 -4.07 -0.23
CA ASP A 51 -15.43 -3.61 1.15
C ASP A 51 -14.11 -3.79 1.93
N ALA A 52 -13.44 -2.66 2.21
CA ALA A 52 -12.17 -2.66 2.92
C ALA A 52 -12.26 -3.21 4.34
N GLY A 53 -13.40 -3.03 5.03
CA GLY A 53 -13.63 -3.59 6.36
C GLY A 53 -13.59 -5.12 6.36
N THR A 54 -14.28 -5.74 5.41
CA THR A 54 -14.26 -7.20 5.19
C THR A 54 -12.85 -7.70 4.86
N VAL A 55 -12.13 -7.00 3.98
CA VAL A 55 -10.77 -7.41 3.63
C VAL A 55 -9.81 -7.27 4.82
N ALA A 56 -9.90 -6.19 5.58
CA ALA A 56 -9.14 -5.98 6.81
C ALA A 56 -9.44 -7.05 7.87
N ALA A 57 -10.70 -7.47 8.02
CA ALA A 57 -11.08 -8.55 8.94
C ALA A 57 -10.43 -9.89 8.57
N VAL A 58 -10.16 -10.11 7.28
CA VAL A 58 -9.57 -11.35 6.76
C VAL A 58 -8.05 -11.33 6.75
N LEU A 59 -7.45 -10.21 6.34
CA LEU A 59 -6.00 -10.07 6.15
C LEU A 59 -5.27 -9.50 7.37
N GLY A 60 -6.00 -8.84 8.26
CA GLY A 60 -5.46 -7.94 9.28
C GLY A 60 -5.26 -6.52 8.72
N CYS A 61 -5.35 -5.52 9.59
CA CYS A 61 -5.04 -4.12 9.30
C CYS A 61 -4.02 -3.53 10.29
N GLY A 62 -3.08 -4.35 10.75
CA GLY A 62 -1.96 -3.95 11.61
C GLY A 62 -2.26 -3.91 13.11
N ARG A 63 -3.43 -4.37 13.56
CA ARG A 63 -3.80 -4.44 14.98
C ARG A 63 -2.83 -5.29 15.83
N ARG A 64 -2.06 -6.18 15.19
CA ARG A 64 -1.04 -7.00 15.86
C ARG A 64 0.38 -6.46 15.67
N THR A 65 0.56 -5.31 15.01
CA THR A 65 1.87 -4.66 14.77
C THR A 65 2.90 -5.63 14.17
N THR A 66 2.46 -6.47 13.23
CA THR A 66 3.34 -7.40 12.52
C THR A 66 3.17 -7.24 11.02
N ALA A 67 4.25 -7.52 10.27
CA ALA A 67 4.24 -7.37 8.81
C ALA A 67 3.14 -8.22 8.14
N HIS A 68 2.88 -9.43 8.61
CA HIS A 68 1.88 -10.32 8.02
C HIS A 68 0.43 -9.94 8.37
N ASP A 69 0.24 -9.08 9.37
CA ASP A 69 -1.05 -8.49 9.76
C ASP A 69 -1.28 -7.12 9.11
N THR A 70 -0.26 -6.52 8.48
CA THR A 70 -0.28 -5.12 7.99
C THR A 70 -0.12 -5.05 6.48
N VAL A 71 0.94 -5.66 5.96
CA VAL A 71 1.38 -5.51 4.57
C VAL A 71 0.36 -6.04 3.55
N PRO A 72 -0.28 -7.22 3.75
CA PRO A 72 -1.22 -7.73 2.76
C PRO A 72 -2.41 -6.81 2.51
N PHE A 73 -3.03 -6.26 3.57
CA PHE A 73 -4.13 -5.32 3.44
C PHE A 73 -3.70 -3.98 2.85
N ALA A 74 -2.57 -3.43 3.31
CA ALA A 74 -2.06 -2.18 2.76
C ALA A 74 -1.76 -2.29 1.25
N LEU A 75 -1.12 -3.37 0.80
CA LEU A 75 -0.89 -3.57 -0.62
C LEU A 75 -2.17 -3.85 -1.42
N TRP A 76 -3.15 -4.52 -0.82
CA TRP A 76 -4.47 -4.70 -1.45
C TRP A 76 -5.15 -3.36 -1.68
N SER A 77 -5.13 -2.47 -0.67
CA SER A 77 -5.77 -1.16 -0.79
C SER A 77 -5.09 -0.29 -1.85
N ALA A 78 -3.75 -0.25 -1.86
CA ALA A 78 -2.99 0.46 -2.89
C ALA A 78 -3.28 -0.10 -4.29
N ALA A 79 -3.25 -1.43 -4.45
CA ALA A 79 -3.48 -2.07 -5.75
C ALA A 79 -4.88 -1.78 -6.31
N ARG A 80 -5.91 -1.72 -5.45
CA ARG A 80 -7.29 -1.41 -5.88
C ARG A 80 -7.47 0.01 -6.43
N ARG A 81 -6.55 0.92 -6.10
CA ARG A 81 -6.66 2.36 -6.39
C ARG A 81 -5.34 2.94 -6.93
N LEU A 82 -4.68 2.20 -7.82
CA LEU A 82 -3.36 2.58 -8.38
C LEU A 82 -3.31 3.94 -9.09
N GLY A 83 -4.46 4.53 -9.41
CA GLY A 83 -4.56 5.85 -10.04
C GLY A 83 -5.22 6.92 -9.17
N ASP A 84 -5.58 6.61 -7.92
CA ASP A 84 -6.33 7.52 -7.05
C ASP A 84 -5.75 7.50 -5.62
N TYR A 85 -4.85 8.44 -5.35
CA TYR A 85 -4.19 8.56 -4.05
C TYR A 85 -5.18 8.81 -2.91
N GLU A 86 -6.09 9.76 -3.09
CA GLU A 86 -6.99 10.22 -2.04
C GLU A 86 -8.01 9.15 -1.66
N GLU A 87 -8.61 8.51 -2.66
CA GLU A 87 -9.58 7.43 -2.42
C GLU A 87 -8.91 6.22 -1.76
N ALA A 88 -7.70 5.86 -2.17
CA ALA A 88 -6.94 4.77 -1.55
C ALA A 88 -6.62 5.07 -0.07
N PHE A 89 -6.15 6.28 0.19
CA PHE A 89 -5.77 6.72 1.54
C PHE A 89 -6.97 6.67 2.48
N TRP A 90 -8.10 7.27 2.08
CA TRP A 90 -9.31 7.26 2.93
C TRP A 90 -9.90 5.87 3.09
N THR A 91 -9.92 5.06 2.02
CA THR A 91 -10.37 3.65 2.11
C THR A 91 -9.53 2.86 3.11
N THR A 92 -8.21 3.09 3.12
CA THR A 92 -7.29 2.45 4.07
C THR A 92 -7.56 2.92 5.50
N ALA A 93 -7.64 4.24 5.71
CA ALA A 93 -7.85 4.83 7.03
C ALA A 93 -9.17 4.37 7.66
N GLN A 94 -10.24 4.26 6.87
CA GLN A 94 -11.56 3.82 7.33
C GLN A 94 -11.58 2.38 7.85
N ALA A 95 -10.65 1.52 7.42
CA ALA A 95 -10.54 0.15 7.94
C ALA A 95 -9.99 0.10 9.38
N GLY A 96 -9.40 1.19 9.88
CA GLY A 96 -8.82 1.29 11.21
C GLY A 96 -7.59 0.40 11.41
N GLY A 97 -7.34 0.01 12.66
CA GLY A 97 -6.13 -0.74 13.02
C GLY A 97 -4.92 0.16 13.15
N ASP A 98 -3.81 -0.21 12.52
CA ASP A 98 -2.57 0.57 12.47
C ASP A 98 -2.62 1.57 11.31
N VAL A 99 -3.47 2.58 11.49
CA VAL A 99 -3.89 3.51 10.43
C VAL A 99 -2.71 4.26 9.83
N ASP A 100 -1.79 4.73 10.66
CA ASP A 100 -0.59 5.45 10.22
C ASP A 100 0.31 4.57 9.36
N THR A 101 0.67 3.36 9.82
CA THR A 101 1.54 2.44 9.08
C THR A 101 0.91 2.00 7.76
N THR A 102 -0.37 1.62 7.78
CA THR A 102 -1.06 1.16 6.57
C THR A 102 -1.20 2.27 5.54
N CYS A 103 -1.58 3.49 5.97
CA CYS A 103 -1.67 4.65 5.09
C CYS A 103 -0.31 5.10 4.57
N ALA A 104 0.75 5.02 5.38
CA ALA A 104 2.12 5.31 4.94
C ALA A 104 2.59 4.33 3.85
N ILE A 105 2.30 3.03 3.99
CA ILE A 105 2.60 2.02 2.97
C ILE A 105 1.82 2.31 1.68
N VAL A 106 0.52 2.56 1.77
CA VAL A 106 -0.35 2.85 0.62
C VAL A 106 0.12 4.11 -0.10
N GLY A 107 0.30 5.20 0.65
CA GLY A 107 0.77 6.46 0.10
C GLY A 107 2.14 6.35 -0.56
N GLY A 108 3.09 5.63 0.04
CA GLY A 108 4.41 5.42 -0.54
C GLY A 108 4.38 4.63 -1.85
N VAL A 109 3.57 3.57 -1.93
CA VAL A 109 3.42 2.78 -3.16
C VAL A 109 2.76 3.61 -4.27
N LEU A 110 1.70 4.36 -3.95
CA LEU A 110 0.98 5.17 -4.93
C LEU A 110 1.80 6.37 -5.42
N ALA A 111 2.48 7.07 -4.52
CA ALA A 111 3.36 8.19 -4.85
C ALA A 111 4.61 7.77 -5.63
N SER A 112 4.99 6.50 -5.56
CA SER A 112 6.04 5.95 -6.42
C SER A 112 5.59 5.79 -7.87
N GLY A 113 4.28 5.64 -8.13
CA GLY A 113 3.71 5.41 -9.46
C GLY A 113 3.00 6.62 -10.06
N LYS A 114 2.17 6.35 -11.08
CA LYS A 114 1.45 7.39 -11.85
C LYS A 114 0.32 8.07 -11.08
N ALA A 115 -0.14 7.48 -9.96
CA ALA A 115 -1.12 8.11 -9.07
C ALA A 115 -0.62 9.46 -8.54
N GLY A 116 0.70 9.63 -8.48
CA GLY A 116 1.34 10.87 -8.08
C GLY A 116 1.29 11.11 -6.58
N THR A 117 1.61 12.34 -6.20
CA THR A 117 1.76 12.77 -4.82
C THR A 117 0.40 13.00 -4.13
N PRO A 118 0.35 13.00 -2.78
CA PRO A 118 -0.84 13.42 -2.04
C PRO A 118 -1.37 14.80 -2.49
N PRO A 119 -2.67 15.08 -2.27
CA PRO A 119 -3.23 16.42 -2.50
C PRO A 119 -2.37 17.50 -1.83
N ALA A 120 -2.07 18.59 -2.55
CA ALA A 120 -1.17 19.63 -2.06
C ALA A 120 -1.63 20.28 -0.74
N GLU A 121 -2.94 20.28 -0.47
CA GLU A 121 -3.48 20.74 0.82
C GLU A 121 -3.07 19.83 1.97
N TRP A 122 -3.01 18.51 1.77
CA TRP A 122 -2.60 17.58 2.81
C TRP A 122 -1.13 17.79 3.16
N ALA A 123 -0.27 17.96 2.15
CA ALA A 123 1.14 18.28 2.34
C ALA A 123 1.36 19.62 3.10
N ARG A 124 0.46 20.61 2.93
CA ARG A 124 0.52 21.86 3.70
C ARG A 124 0.06 21.70 5.17
N ARG A 125 -0.58 20.59 5.50
CA ARG A 125 -1.09 20.29 6.86
C ARG A 125 -0.21 19.29 7.62
N THR A 126 0.88 18.82 7.03
CA THR A 126 1.88 18.02 7.75
C THR A 126 2.84 18.91 8.52
N GLU A 127 3.44 18.38 9.58
CA GLU A 127 4.57 19.02 10.26
C GLU A 127 5.69 19.31 9.25
N ALA A 128 6.40 20.43 9.44
CA ALA A 128 7.58 20.73 8.65
C ALA A 128 8.63 19.63 8.81
N LEU A 129 9.27 19.23 7.71
CA LEU A 129 10.38 18.30 7.81
C LEU A 129 11.52 18.95 8.60
N PRO A 130 12.28 18.16 9.39
CA PRO A 130 13.44 18.67 10.09
C PRO A 130 14.43 19.36 9.13
N GLU A 131 15.11 20.42 9.59
CA GLU A 131 16.02 21.23 8.77
C GLU A 131 17.19 20.44 8.14
N TRP A 132 17.52 19.27 8.70
CA TRP A 132 18.56 18.39 8.17
C TRP A 132 18.09 17.54 6.98
N VAL A 133 16.79 17.49 6.69
CA VAL A 133 16.26 16.80 5.50
C VAL A 133 16.44 17.71 4.29
N PRO A 134 17.16 17.28 3.23
CA PRO A 134 17.30 18.08 2.03
C PRO A 134 15.93 18.42 1.44
N THR A 135 15.69 19.69 1.14
CA THR A 135 14.54 20.07 0.31
C THR A 135 14.76 19.46 -1.07
N ALA A 136 13.78 18.74 -1.60
CA ALA A 136 13.88 18.18 -2.95
C ALA A 136 14.18 19.32 -3.94
N VAL A 137 15.28 19.19 -4.69
CA VAL A 137 15.72 20.14 -5.72
C VAL A 137 14.93 19.90 -7.00
#